data_AF-A0AAE1IVQ5-F1
#
_entry.id   AF-A0AAE1IVQ5-F1
#
_cell.length_a   1.000
_cell.length_b   1.000
_cell.length_c   1.000
_cell.angle_alpha   90.00
_cell.angle_beta   90.00
_cell.angle_gamma   90.00
#
_symmetry.space_group_name_H-M   'P 1'
#
loop_
_entity.id
_entity.type
_entity.pdbx_description
1 polymer ?
#
loop_
_entity_poly.entity_id
_entity_poly.type
_entity_poly.pdbx_seq_one_letter_code
_entity_poly.pdbx_strand_id
1 'polypeptide(L)'
;MGETAFRLTYGCEAMIPIEVGEPSWRRIKALSNEEGNNEAIMVELDLIDETRVAAHCRDLATKQLLAARYNGKIRPRSFQKGDLVLRRADIGNKNAVEGKLAAKWEGPYRVKKALEKGGYILETLKTKEIKRTWNVDKLKAYYS
;
A
#
# COMPACT_ATOMS: atom_id res chain seq x y z
N MET A 1 8.31 5.44 17.34
CA MET A 1 7.07 5.58 18.13
C MET A 1 6.34 6.77 17.58
N GLY A 2 5.08 6.60 17.15
CA GLY A 2 4.29 7.64 16.50
C GLY A 2 3.26 8.20 17.46
N GLU A 3 2.87 9.46 17.27
CA GLU A 3 1.76 10.08 17.99
C GLU A 3 0.45 9.33 17.71
N THR A 4 -0.44 9.26 18.69
CA THR A 4 -1.75 8.63 18.51
C THR A 4 -2.66 9.53 17.67
N ALA A 5 -3.50 8.92 16.83
CA ALA A 5 -4.45 9.67 15.99
C ALA A 5 -5.40 10.53 16.83
N PHE A 6 -5.76 10.07 18.04
CA PHE A 6 -6.60 10.81 18.98
C PHE A 6 -5.91 12.10 19.44
N ARG A 7 -4.65 12.02 19.89
CA ARG A 7 -3.89 13.19 20.34
C ARG A 7 -3.72 14.22 19.24
N LEU A 8 -3.39 13.79 18.03
CA LEU A 8 -3.27 14.69 16.87
C LEU A 8 -4.59 15.42 16.54
N THR A 9 -5.72 14.80 16.84
CA THR A 9 -7.05 15.36 16.53
C THR A 9 -7.53 16.29 17.66
N TYR A 10 -7.46 15.83 18.91
CA TYR A 10 -8.08 16.47 20.06
C TYR A 10 -7.12 17.22 20.99
N GLY A 11 -5.81 17.13 20.75
CA GLY A 11 -4.80 17.85 21.53
C GLY A 11 -4.38 17.19 22.83
N CYS A 12 -5.01 16.08 23.24
CA CYS A 12 -4.68 15.35 24.45
C CYS A 12 -4.75 13.85 24.22
N GLU A 13 -4.16 13.05 25.11
CA GLU A 13 -4.22 11.60 24.99
C GLU A 13 -5.61 11.05 25.37
N ALA A 14 -6.04 9.99 24.66
CA ALA A 14 -7.32 9.35 24.93
C ALA A 14 -7.34 8.68 26.30
N MET A 15 -8.42 8.90 27.06
CA MET A 15 -8.73 8.07 28.23
C MET A 15 -9.36 6.76 27.76
N ILE A 16 -8.85 5.63 28.24
CA ILE A 16 -9.33 4.32 27.81
C ILE A 16 -10.69 4.03 28.49
N PRO A 17 -11.66 3.39 27.83
CA PRO A 17 -12.98 3.15 28.42
C PRO A 17 -12.98 2.48 29.80
N ILE A 18 -12.01 1.61 30.11
CA ILE A 18 -11.92 0.99 31.44
C ILE A 18 -11.51 1.98 32.54
N GLU A 19 -10.70 2.98 32.19
CA GLU A 19 -10.38 4.11 33.07
C GLU A 19 -11.59 5.02 33.28
N VAL A 20 -12.63 4.88 32.44
CA VAL A 20 -13.91 5.59 32.57
C VAL A 20 -14.90 4.85 33.48
N GLY A 21 -14.81 3.54 33.61
CA GLY A 21 -15.61 2.75 34.55
C GLY A 21 -15.01 2.72 35.95
N GLU A 22 -13.72 2.45 36.04
CA GLU A 22 -12.98 2.37 37.30
C GLU A 22 -12.20 3.67 37.56
N PRO A 23 -12.00 4.10 38.81
CA PRO A 23 -11.20 5.28 39.12
C PRO A 23 -9.70 4.99 38.86
N SER A 24 -9.25 5.25 37.64
CA SER A 24 -7.84 5.17 37.29
C SER A 24 -7.03 6.28 37.99
N TRP A 25 -5.73 6.07 38.18
CA TRP A 25 -4.83 7.09 38.73
C TRP A 25 -4.91 8.41 37.94
N ARG A 26 -4.98 8.33 36.61
CA ARG A 26 -5.13 9.50 35.72
C ARG A 26 -6.41 10.28 36.03
N ARG A 27 -7.54 9.59 36.17
CA ARG A 27 -8.83 10.20 36.51
C ARG A 27 -8.82 10.80 37.92
N ILE A 28 -8.33 10.06 38.91
CA ILE A 28 -8.26 10.54 40.31
C ILE A 28 -7.46 11.84 40.37
N LYS A 29 -6.30 11.88 39.68
CA LYS A 29 -5.46 13.09 39.62
C LYS A 29 -6.16 14.25 38.93
N ALA A 30 -6.84 14.00 37.80
CA ALA A 30 -7.57 15.04 37.06
C ALA A 30 -8.70 15.65 37.89
N LEU A 31 -9.45 14.84 38.65
CA LEU A 31 -10.53 15.30 39.54
C LEU A 31 -9.99 15.97 40.81
N SER A 32 -8.83 15.55 41.32
CA SER A 32 -8.24 16.10 42.55
C SER A 32 -7.65 17.49 42.37
N ASN A 33 -7.26 17.87 41.14
CA ASN A 33 -6.70 19.17 40.82
C ASN A 33 -7.16 19.61 39.42
N GLU A 34 -8.43 19.98 39.33
CA GLU A 34 -9.06 20.37 38.05
C GLU A 34 -8.40 21.61 37.44
N GLU A 35 -8.02 22.60 38.27
CA GLU A 35 -7.42 23.85 37.81
C GLU A 35 -6.05 23.59 37.17
N GLY A 36 -5.16 22.86 37.85
CA GLY A 36 -3.87 22.48 37.28
C GLY A 36 -3.99 21.51 36.09
N ASN A 37 -5.04 20.68 36.04
CA ASN A 37 -5.32 19.84 34.88
C ASN A 37 -5.75 20.67 33.66
N ASN A 38 -6.60 21.70 33.86
CA ASN A 38 -7.01 22.60 32.80
C ASN A 38 -5.83 23.42 32.27
N GLU A 39 -4.98 23.95 33.14
CA GLU A 39 -3.74 24.64 32.73
C GLU A 39 -2.85 23.73 31.88
N ALA A 40 -2.64 22.47 32.31
CA ALA A 40 -1.84 21.52 31.55
C ALA A 40 -2.44 21.21 30.16
N ILE A 41 -3.78 21.11 30.06
CA ILE A 41 -4.46 20.92 28.78
C ILE A 41 -4.27 22.13 27.87
N MET A 42 -4.35 23.36 28.40
CA MET A 42 -4.11 24.58 27.60
C MET A 42 -2.69 24.61 27.03
N VAL A 43 -1.69 24.28 27.85
CA VAL A 43 -0.30 24.17 27.39
C VAL A 43 -0.15 23.10 26.30
N GLU A 44 -0.81 21.94 26.46
CA GLU A 44 -0.75 20.90 25.43
C GLU A 44 -1.44 21.32 24.12
N LEU A 45 -2.54 22.06 24.22
CA LEU A 45 -3.22 22.64 23.06
C LEU A 45 -2.35 23.69 22.35
N ASP A 46 -1.58 24.49 23.07
CA ASP A 46 -0.63 25.43 22.45
C ASP A 46 0.50 24.70 21.70
N LEU A 47 0.94 23.55 22.21
CA LEU A 47 2.03 22.75 21.63
C LEU A 47 1.56 21.74 20.55
N ILE A 48 0.25 21.59 20.35
CA ILE A 48 -0.27 20.53 19.48
C ILE A 48 0.14 20.73 18.03
N ASP A 49 0.24 21.97 17.57
CA ASP A 49 0.58 22.27 16.19
C ASP A 49 2.02 21.89 15.86
N GLU A 50 2.96 22.12 16.79
CA GLU A 50 4.34 21.63 16.66
C GLU A 50 4.37 20.10 16.58
N THR A 51 3.58 19.45 17.43
CA THR A 51 3.45 17.99 17.47
C THR A 51 2.88 17.45 16.14
N ARG A 52 1.87 18.11 15.58
CA ARG A 52 1.28 17.77 14.27
C ARG A 52 2.28 17.92 13.14
N VAL A 53 3.04 19.02 13.11
CA VAL A 53 4.09 19.24 12.10
C VAL A 53 5.17 18.16 12.22
N ALA A 54 5.64 17.86 13.43
CA ALA A 54 6.62 16.82 13.66
C ALA A 54 6.11 15.43 13.24
N ALA A 55 4.86 15.10 13.55
CA ALA A 55 4.22 13.86 13.13
C ALA A 55 4.10 13.76 11.60
N HIS A 56 3.73 14.86 10.93
CA HIS A 56 3.66 14.93 9.47
C HIS A 56 5.03 14.70 8.82
N CYS A 57 6.08 15.36 9.32
CA CYS A 57 7.45 15.16 8.83
C CYS A 57 7.91 13.70 8.96
N ARG A 58 7.61 13.05 10.10
CA ARG A 58 7.92 11.63 10.30
C ARG A 58 7.12 10.73 9.36
N ASP A 59 5.83 10.99 9.17
CA ASP A 59 4.98 10.24 8.23
C ASP A 59 5.51 10.35 6.80
N LEU A 60 5.86 11.55 6.34
CA LEU A 60 6.49 11.74 5.04
C LEU A 60 7.82 10.98 4.91
N ALA A 61 8.70 11.09 5.91
CA ALA A 61 9.99 10.40 5.90
C ALA A 61 9.82 8.87 5.87
N THR A 62 8.89 8.33 6.67
CA THR A 62 8.60 6.89 6.69
C THR A 62 8.00 6.42 5.36
N LYS A 63 7.06 7.17 4.77
CA LYS A 63 6.52 6.89 3.43
C LYS A 63 7.60 6.87 2.36
N GLN A 64 8.52 7.84 2.38
CA GLN A 64 9.65 7.91 1.45
C GLN A 64 10.59 6.70 1.61
N LEU A 65 10.94 6.32 2.84
CA LEU A 65 11.77 5.15 3.12
C LEU A 65 11.10 3.86 2.64
N LEU A 66 9.80 3.70 2.89
CA LEU A 66 9.03 2.54 2.42
C LEU A 66 8.97 2.50 0.89
N ALA A 67 8.72 3.64 0.24
CA ALA A 67 8.71 3.75 -1.21
C ALA A 67 10.08 3.41 -1.82
N ALA A 68 11.18 3.94 -1.27
CA ALA A 68 12.53 3.63 -1.72
C ALA A 68 12.84 2.13 -1.57
N ARG A 69 12.51 1.54 -0.41
CA ARG A 69 12.70 0.10 -0.15
C ARG A 69 11.90 -0.78 -1.11
N TYR A 70 10.66 -0.39 -1.41
CA TYR A 70 9.79 -1.13 -2.32
C TYR A 70 10.28 -0.99 -3.76
N ASN A 71 10.50 0.23 -4.24
CA ASN A 71 10.95 0.53 -5.59
C ASN A 71 12.31 -0.11 -5.91
N GLY A 72 13.23 -0.16 -4.93
CA GLY A 72 14.52 -0.84 -5.09
C GLY A 72 14.42 -2.36 -5.30
N LYS A 73 13.31 -2.98 -4.91
CA LYS A 73 13.05 -4.41 -5.16
C LYS A 73 12.36 -4.67 -6.50
N ILE A 74 11.76 -3.65 -7.11
CA ILE A 74 11.08 -3.78 -8.39
C ILE A 74 12.14 -3.77 -9.49
N ARG A 75 12.22 -4.87 -10.25
CA ARG A 75 12.98 -4.88 -11.50
C ARG A 75 12.07 -4.35 -12.60
N PRO A 76 12.39 -3.20 -13.22
CA PRO A 76 11.60 -2.69 -14.33
C PRO A 76 11.63 -3.73 -15.45
N ARG A 77 10.44 -4.05 -15.96
CA ARG A 77 10.25 -4.92 -17.11
C ARG A 77 9.57 -4.08 -18.18
N SER A 78 10.04 -4.18 -19.41
CA SER A 78 9.43 -3.53 -20.56
C SER A 78 9.54 -4.46 -21.74
N PHE A 79 8.50 -4.50 -22.57
CA PHE A 79 8.48 -5.28 -23.79
C PHE A 79 8.25 -4.34 -24.98
N GLN A 80 8.84 -4.67 -26.11
CA GLN A 80 8.62 -3.97 -27.37
C GLN A 80 7.62 -4.74 -28.24
N LYS A 81 7.07 -4.06 -29.24
CA LYS A 81 6.25 -4.72 -30.25
C LYS A 81 7.08 -5.79 -30.96
N GLY A 82 6.56 -7.01 -31.04
CA GLY A 82 7.25 -8.16 -31.63
C GLY A 82 7.87 -9.12 -30.61
N ASP A 83 8.09 -8.69 -29.36
CA ASP A 83 8.65 -9.54 -28.32
C ASP A 83 7.76 -10.74 -28.03
N LEU A 84 8.38 -11.90 -27.80
CA LEU A 84 7.68 -13.09 -27.34
C LEU A 84 7.56 -13.09 -25.82
N VAL A 85 6.35 -13.30 -25.33
CA VAL A 85 6.02 -13.28 -23.91
C VAL A 85 5.12 -14.45 -23.54
N LEU A 86 5.30 -14.95 -22.33
CA LEU A 86 4.35 -15.81 -21.64
C LEU A 86 3.41 -14.94 -20.79
N ARG A 87 2.14 -15.29 -20.74
CA ARG A 87 1.16 -14.64 -19.85
C ARG A 87 0.82 -15.54 -18.67
N ARG A 88 0.41 -14.95 -17.55
CA ARG A 88 -0.04 -15.70 -16.38
C ARG A 88 -1.39 -16.40 -16.63
N ALA A 89 -1.47 -17.70 -16.35
CA ALA A 89 -2.63 -18.56 -16.66
C ALA A 89 -3.84 -18.33 -15.73
N ASP A 90 -3.62 -17.78 -14.53
CA ASP A 90 -4.65 -17.54 -13.51
C ASP A 90 -5.67 -16.47 -13.91
N ILE A 91 -5.38 -15.69 -14.95
CA ILE A 91 -6.21 -14.60 -15.42
C ILE A 91 -6.98 -15.06 -16.65
N GLY A 92 -8.17 -15.63 -16.43
CA GLY A 92 -9.13 -15.95 -17.47
C GLY A 92 -9.18 -17.42 -17.92
N ASN A 93 -8.19 -18.24 -17.56
CA ASN A 93 -8.29 -19.69 -17.70
C ASN A 93 -8.43 -20.34 -16.32
N LYS A 94 -9.68 -20.52 -15.88
CA LYS A 94 -10.00 -21.67 -15.05
C LYS A 94 -10.02 -22.89 -15.97
N ASN A 95 -8.86 -23.34 -16.44
CA ASN A 95 -8.76 -24.74 -16.88
C ASN A 95 -8.86 -25.57 -15.61
N ALA A 96 -10.10 -25.71 -15.11
CA ALA A 96 -10.45 -26.58 -13.99
C ALA A 96 -10.07 -28.05 -14.26
N VAL A 97 -9.68 -28.35 -15.50
CA VAL A 97 -9.24 -29.66 -15.99
C VAL A 97 -7.84 -30.05 -15.51
N GLU A 98 -6.92 -29.11 -15.23
CA GLU A 98 -5.51 -29.44 -14.95
C GLU A 98 -5.11 -29.38 -13.45
N GLY A 99 -6.01 -28.96 -12.57
CA GLY A 99 -5.81 -28.98 -11.12
C GLY A 99 -4.56 -28.22 -10.64
N LYS A 100 -3.99 -28.64 -9.50
CA LYS A 100 -2.85 -27.99 -8.84
C LYS A 100 -1.53 -28.04 -9.64
N LEU A 101 -1.47 -28.85 -10.70
CA LEU A 101 -0.27 -29.09 -11.53
C LEU A 101 -0.30 -28.36 -12.88
N ALA A 102 -1.34 -27.57 -13.14
CA ALA A 102 -1.43 -26.75 -14.35
C ALA A 102 -0.24 -25.79 -14.49
N ALA A 103 0.21 -25.56 -15.73
CA ALA A 103 1.25 -24.59 -16.00
C ALA A 103 0.78 -23.18 -15.61
N LYS A 104 1.57 -22.49 -14.75
CA LYS A 104 1.23 -21.12 -14.29
C LYS A 104 1.39 -20.05 -15.38
N TRP A 105 2.08 -20.38 -16.46
CA TRP A 105 2.40 -19.50 -17.58
C TRP A 105 1.95 -20.14 -18.88
N GLU A 106 1.21 -19.40 -19.69
CA GLU A 106 0.70 -19.80 -21.00
C GLU A 106 1.41 -19.01 -22.10
N GLY A 107 1.61 -19.65 -23.26
CA GLY A 107 2.18 -19.02 -24.44
C GLY A 107 3.14 -19.95 -25.17
N PRO A 108 3.88 -19.45 -26.18
CA PRO A 108 4.26 -18.05 -26.36
C PRO A 108 3.25 -17.19 -27.13
N TYR A 109 3.14 -15.92 -26.72
CA TYR A 109 2.39 -14.86 -27.38
C TYR A 109 3.35 -13.78 -27.88
N ARG A 110 2.91 -12.97 -28.86
CA ARG A 110 3.67 -11.83 -29.37
C ARG A 110 3.05 -10.52 -28.88
N VAL A 111 3.88 -9.55 -28.51
CA VAL A 111 3.40 -8.21 -28.15
C VAL A 111 2.99 -7.47 -29.44
N LYS A 112 1.70 -7.15 -29.57
CA LYS A 112 1.18 -6.37 -30.69
C LYS A 112 1.38 -4.87 -30.49
N LYS A 113 1.12 -4.38 -29.28
CA LYS A 113 1.23 -2.96 -28.92
C LYS A 113 1.54 -2.80 -27.44
N ALA A 114 2.49 -1.92 -27.12
CA ALA A 114 2.71 -1.41 -25.78
C ALA A 114 1.80 -0.18 -25.54
N LEU A 115 1.12 -0.14 -24.40
CA LEU A 115 0.32 0.97 -23.93
C LEU A 115 1.08 1.72 -22.83
N GLU A 116 0.58 2.90 -22.47
CA GLU A 116 1.11 3.65 -21.34
C GLU A 116 0.92 2.90 -20.01
N LYS A 117 1.80 3.18 -19.04
CA LYS A 117 1.74 2.63 -17.67
C LYS A 117 1.85 1.09 -17.59
N GLY A 118 2.53 0.46 -18.54
CA GLY A 118 2.86 -0.98 -18.48
C GLY A 118 1.74 -1.92 -18.90
N GLY A 119 0.76 -1.43 -19.68
CA GLY A 119 -0.24 -2.26 -20.34
C GLY A 119 0.24 -2.75 -21.71
N TYR A 120 -0.16 -3.96 -22.10
CA TYR A 120 0.22 -4.56 -23.37
C TYR A 120 -0.97 -5.26 -24.03
N ILE A 121 -1.08 -5.11 -25.35
CA ILE A 121 -1.97 -5.89 -26.19
C ILE A 121 -1.16 -7.02 -26.81
N LEU A 122 -1.66 -8.24 -26.67
CA LEU A 122 -1.00 -9.45 -27.16
C LEU A 122 -1.70 -9.97 -28.41
N GLU A 123 -0.95 -10.70 -29.23
CA GLU A 123 -1.46 -11.50 -30.33
C GLU A 123 -0.93 -12.93 -30.25
N THR A 124 -1.74 -13.88 -30.68
CA THR A 124 -1.31 -15.27 -30.86
C THR A 124 -0.33 -15.35 -32.02
N LEU A 125 0.54 -16.37 -32.06
CA LEU A 125 1.47 -16.61 -33.18
C LEU A 125 0.79 -16.68 -34.56
N LYS A 126 -0.50 -17.05 -34.59
CA LYS A 126 -1.37 -17.03 -35.78
C LYS A 126 -1.99 -15.65 -36.06
N THR A 127 -1.35 -14.57 -35.60
CA THR A 127 -1.73 -13.16 -35.76
C THR A 127 -3.13 -12.77 -35.28
N LYS A 128 -3.74 -13.57 -34.40
CA LYS A 128 -5.05 -13.23 -33.81
C LYS A 128 -4.86 -12.40 -32.55
N GLU A 129 -5.44 -11.21 -32.53
CA GLU A 129 -5.37 -10.31 -31.37
C GLU A 129 -6.16 -10.86 -30.17
N ILE A 130 -5.56 -10.72 -28.99
CA ILE A 130 -6.21 -10.98 -27.71
C ILE A 130 -6.84 -9.66 -27.27
N LYS A 131 -8.18 -9.61 -27.25
CA LYS A 131 -8.96 -8.41 -26.90
C LYS A 131 -8.62 -7.80 -25.53
N ARG A 132 -8.06 -8.60 -24.62
CA ARG A 132 -7.73 -8.17 -23.25
C ARG A 132 -6.35 -7.52 -23.19
N THR A 133 -6.26 -6.40 -22.48
CA THR A 133 -4.99 -5.76 -22.09
C THR A 133 -4.33 -6.47 -20.91
N TRP A 134 -3.02 -6.63 -20.96
CA TRP A 134 -2.20 -7.32 -19.95
C TRP A 134 -1.24 -6.36 -19.26
N ASN A 135 -1.16 -6.40 -17.94
CA ASN A 135 -0.15 -5.66 -17.18
C ASN A 135 1.20 -6.39 -17.25
N VAL A 136 2.29 -5.64 -17.30
CA VAL A 136 3.68 -6.14 -17.32
C VAL A 136 3.99 -7.19 -16.26
N ASP A 137 3.41 -7.08 -15.06
CA ASP A 137 3.64 -8.03 -13.97
C ASP A 137 3.01 -9.40 -14.20
N LYS A 138 2.11 -9.49 -15.18
CA LYS A 138 1.46 -10.72 -15.62
C LYS A 138 2.09 -11.28 -16.89
N LEU A 139 3.21 -10.71 -17.34
CA LEU A 139 3.97 -11.13 -18.51
C LEU A 139 5.40 -11.51 -18.11
N LYS A 140 5.97 -12.46 -18.87
CA LYS A 140 7.37 -12.87 -18.74
C LYS A 140 7.97 -13.00 -20.13
N ALA A 141 9.21 -12.55 -20.33
CA ALA A 141 9.93 -12.76 -21.58
C ALA A 141 10.02 -14.26 -21.89
N TYR A 142 9.78 -14.62 -23.15
CA TYR A 142 10.03 -15.95 -23.69
C TYR A 142 11.29 -15.89 -24.56
N TYR A 143 12.33 -16.61 -24.15
CA TYR A 143 13.57 -16.77 -24.91
C TYR A 143 13.52 -18.15 -25.57
N SER A 144 13.67 -18.18 -26.89
CA SER A 144 13.77 -19.40 -27.68
C SER A 144 15.20 -19.89 -27.75
#